data_AF-T1CEU7-F1
#
_entry.id   AF-T1CEU7-F1
#
_cell.length_a   1.000
_cell.length_b   1.000
_cell.length_c   1.000
_cell.angle_alpha   90.00
_cell.angle_beta   90.00
_cell.angle_gamma   90.00
#
_symmetry.space_group_name_H-M   'P 1'
#
loop_
_entity.id
_entity.type
_entity.pdbx_description
1 polymer ?
#
loop_
_entity_poly.entity_id
_entity_poly.type
_entity_poly.pdbx_seq_one_letter_code
_entity_poly.pdbx_strand_id
1 'polypeptide(L)'
;MAGDPIDGTRWTRKTTQSIAQELRTLGIEVSANTVGRLLRQMRFSLKTNRKNIESGFRHKRADRARRNRQFLFINAKRRKFETADLPIISVDGN
;
A
#
# COMPACT_ATOMS: atom_id res chain seq x y z
N MET A 1 12.51 2.23 10.37
CA MET A 1 11.30 1.95 11.16
C MET A 1 10.37 3.13 11.00
N ALA A 2 9.07 2.93 10.78
CA ALA A 2 8.11 4.03 10.78
C ALA A 2 7.04 3.67 11.82
N GLY A 3 6.72 4.61 12.70
CA GLY A 3 5.74 4.49 13.77
C GLY A 3 4.92 5.77 13.79
N ASP A 4 3.62 5.67 14.06
CA ASP A 4 2.79 6.85 14.34
C ASP A 4 3.17 7.38 15.74
N PRO A 5 3.33 8.70 15.92
CA PRO A 5 3.85 9.29 17.15
C PRO A 5 2.89 9.22 18.35
N ILE A 6 1.65 8.75 18.16
CA ILE A 6 0.59 8.89 19.16
C ILE A 6 0.42 7.64 20.05
N ASP A 7 0.68 6.42 19.55
CA ASP A 7 0.30 5.18 20.26
C ASP A 7 1.46 4.21 20.58
N GLY A 8 2.72 4.57 20.32
CA GLY A 8 3.89 3.74 20.63
C GLY A 8 3.90 2.35 19.96
N THR A 9 3.00 2.11 19.01
CA THR A 9 2.80 0.81 18.39
C THR A 9 3.73 0.67 17.19
N ARG A 10 4.69 -0.25 17.31
CA ARG A 10 5.65 -0.55 16.25
C ARG A 10 4.97 -1.39 15.18
N TRP A 11 5.12 -1.06 13.90
CA TRP A 11 4.55 -1.84 12.82
C TRP A 11 5.61 -2.31 11.83
N THR A 12 5.39 -3.50 11.26
CA THR A 12 6.24 -4.05 10.19
C THR A 12 5.41 -4.33 8.95
N ARG A 13 6.01 -4.05 7.78
CA ARG A 13 5.47 -4.37 6.44
C ARG A 13 5.90 -5.75 5.95
N LYS A 14 6.87 -6.39 6.61
CA LYS A 14 7.34 -7.73 6.26
C LYS A 14 6.35 -8.77 6.77
N THR A 15 6.09 -9.80 5.96
CA THR A 15 5.31 -10.95 6.40
C THR A 15 6.12 -11.77 7.42
N THR A 16 5.44 -12.54 8.26
CA THR A 16 6.11 -13.45 9.20
C THR A 16 7.00 -14.48 8.50
N GLN A 17 6.61 -14.92 7.30
CA GLN A 17 7.43 -15.79 6.43
C GLN A 17 8.70 -15.10 5.94
N SER A 18 8.62 -13.84 5.49
CA SER A 18 9.80 -13.06 5.08
C SER A 18 10.79 -12.91 6.24
N ILE A 19 10.28 -12.64 7.44
CA ILE A 19 11.12 -12.50 8.63
C ILE A 19 11.73 -13.85 9.02
N ALA A 20 10.98 -14.95 8.96
CA ALA A 20 11.51 -16.29 9.21
C ALA A 20 12.63 -16.67 8.21
N GLN A 21 12.47 -16.31 6.93
CA GLN A 21 13.49 -16.55 5.92
C GLN A 21 14.77 -15.73 6.19
N GLU A 22 14.64 -14.47 6.59
CA GLU A 22 15.78 -13.64 6.99
C GLU A 22 16.48 -14.20 8.23
N LEU A 23 15.73 -14.66 9.23
CA LEU A 23 16.30 -15.32 10.41
C LEU A 23 17.04 -16.60 10.04
N ARG A 24 16.53 -17.37 9.06
CA ARG A 24 17.22 -18.55 8.54
C ARG A 24 18.56 -18.20 7.90
N THR A 25 18.67 -17.07 7.19
CA THR A 25 19.97 -16.62 6.64
C THR A 25 20.99 -16.29 7.72
N LEU A 26 20.54 -15.99 8.95
CA LEU A 26 21.36 -15.75 10.12
C LEU A 26 21.61 -17.03 10.94
N GLY A 27 21.21 -18.20 10.44
CA GLY A 27 21.36 -19.49 11.14
C GLY A 27 20.27 -19.78 12.18
N ILE A 28 19.21 -18.97 12.25
CA ILE A 28 18.11 -19.13 13.21
C ILE A 28 16.91 -19.76 12.49
N GLU A 29 16.68 -21.06 12.71
CA GLU A 29 15.49 -21.74 12.19
C GLU A 29 14.26 -21.48 13.07
N VAL A 30 13.36 -20.63 12.58
CA VAL A 30 12.06 -20.39 13.20
C VAL A 30 10.93 -20.44 12.18
N SER A 31 9.79 -20.97 12.60
CA SER A 31 8.57 -20.95 11.77
C SER A 31 7.93 -19.56 11.73
N ALA A 32 7.12 -19.29 10.71
CA ALA A 32 6.32 -18.08 10.62
C ALA A 32 5.37 -17.88 11.84
N ASN A 33 4.92 -18.98 12.47
CA ASN A 33 4.11 -18.93 13.69
C ASN A 33 4.92 -18.44 14.90
N THR A 34 6.15 -18.92 15.05
CA THR A 34 7.07 -18.48 16.11
C THR A 34 7.38 -16.99 15.95
N VAL A 35 7.65 -16.53 14.73
CA VAL A 35 7.85 -15.12 14.42
C VAL A 35 6.62 -14.28 14.78
N GLY A 36 5.41 -14.74 14.41
CA GLY A 36 4.17 -14.05 14.76
C GLY A 36 3.97 -13.91 16.29
N ARG A 37 4.33 -14.93 17.06
CA ARG A 37 4.28 -14.90 18.53
C ARG A 37 5.27 -13.89 19.11
N LEU A 38 6.52 -13.89 18.64
CA LEU A 38 7.56 -12.95 19.07
C LEU A 38 7.17 -11.51 18.77
N LEU A 39 6.65 -11.23 17.57
CA LEU A 39 6.18 -9.90 17.20
C LEU A 39 5.04 -9.42 18.11
N ARG A 40 4.09 -10.30 18.47
CA ARG A 40 3.03 -9.97 19.43
C ARG A 40 3.58 -9.65 20.82
N GLN A 41 4.54 -10.43 21.31
CA GLN A 41 5.20 -10.17 22.60
C GLN A 41 5.93 -8.83 22.61
N MET A 42 6.56 -8.48 21.50
CA MET A 42 7.26 -7.19 21.31
C MET A 42 6.31 -6.02 21.01
N ARG A 43 4.98 -6.23 21.09
CA ARG A 43 3.94 -5.23 20.75
C ARG A 43 4.07 -4.69 19.33
N PHE A 44 4.43 -5.55 18.38
CA PHE A 44 4.37 -5.22 16.97
C PHE A 44 3.01 -5.55 16.37
N SER A 45 2.48 -4.62 15.57
CA SER A 45 1.34 -4.85 14.71
C SER A 45 1.79 -5.22 13.31
N LEU A 46 1.29 -6.36 12.80
CA LEU A 46 1.47 -6.76 11.42
C LEU A 46 0.51 -5.96 10.54
N LYS A 47 1.03 -5.06 9.71
CA LYS A 47 0.23 -4.38 8.70
C LYS A 47 0.37 -5.15 7.39
N THR A 48 -0.68 -5.87 6.99
CA THR A 48 -0.73 -6.47 5.67
C THR A 48 -0.89 -5.39 4.61
N ASN A 49 -0.20 -5.53 3.48
CA ASN A 49 -0.41 -4.66 2.32
C ASN A 49 -1.77 -4.99 1.69
N ARG A 50 -2.84 -4.39 2.21
CA ARG A 50 -4.14 -4.38 1.52
C ARG A 50 -4.02 -3.43 0.33
N LYS A 51 -3.55 -3.91 -0.82
CA LYS A 51 -3.59 -3.21 -2.12
C LYS A 51 -5.03 -3.05 -2.67
N ASN A 52 -6.01 -2.87 -1.79
CA ASN A 52 -7.44 -2.93 -2.09
C ASN A 52 -8.20 -1.74 -1.50
N ILE A 53 -7.52 -0.64 -1.18
CA ILE A 53 -8.19 0.55 -0.65
C ILE A 53 -9.12 1.16 -1.73
N GLU A 54 -8.73 1.12 -3.01
CA GLU A 54 -9.55 1.60 -4.13
C GLU A 54 -10.41 0.52 -4.83
N SER A 55 -10.18 -0.76 -4.52
CA SER A 55 -10.77 -1.90 -5.21
C SER A 55 -11.39 -2.92 -4.25
N GLY A 56 -11.77 -2.47 -3.06
CA GLY A 56 -12.47 -3.29 -2.07
C GLY A 56 -13.61 -4.10 -2.69
N PHE A 57 -13.94 -5.24 -2.07
CA PHE A 57 -14.94 -6.22 -2.50
C PHE A 57 -16.36 -5.67 -2.78
N ARG A 58 -16.59 -4.37 -2.57
CA ARG A 58 -17.87 -3.66 -2.67
C ARG A 58 -17.99 -2.68 -3.84
N HIS A 59 -16.93 -2.41 -4.61
CA HIS A 59 -17.06 -1.47 -5.74
C HIS A 59 -17.85 -2.10 -6.88
N LYS A 60 -19.04 -1.55 -7.15
CA LYS A 60 -19.90 -2.00 -8.25
C LYS A 60 -19.18 -1.74 -9.57
N ARG A 61 -19.45 -2.56 -10.61
CA ARG A 61 -18.89 -2.37 -11.96
C ARG A 61 -19.03 -0.91 -12.46
N ALA A 62 -20.12 -0.24 -12.08
CA ALA A 62 -20.39 1.16 -12.38
C ALA A 62 -19.31 2.13 -11.87
N ASP A 63 -18.74 1.91 -10.67
CA ASP A 63 -17.69 2.79 -10.12
C ASP A 63 -16.39 2.70 -10.91
N ARG A 64 -16.02 1.49 -11.35
CA ARG A 64 -14.85 1.29 -12.23
C ARG A 64 -15.05 1.98 -13.58
N ALA A 65 -16.24 1.86 -14.16
CA ALA A 65 -16.57 2.52 -15.42
C ALA A 65 -16.52 4.05 -15.30
N ARG A 66 -17.02 4.62 -14.18
CA ARG A 66 -16.97 6.06 -13.90
C ARG A 66 -15.53 6.57 -13.78
N ARG A 67 -14.66 5.87 -13.04
CA ARG A 67 -13.24 6.22 -12.94
C ARG A 67 -12.51 6.12 -14.27
N ASN A 68 -12.75 5.06 -15.03
CA ASN A 68 -12.14 4.92 -16.36
C ASN A 68 -12.52 6.10 -17.28
N ARG A 69 -13.79 6.53 -17.26
CA ARG A 69 -14.22 7.74 -18.00
C ARG A 69 -13.48 8.99 -17.54
N GLN A 70 -13.27 9.17 -16.23
CA GLN A 70 -12.51 10.30 -15.70
C GLN A 70 -11.04 10.28 -16.18
N PHE A 71 -10.37 9.13 -16.15
CA PHE A 71 -9.01 9.00 -16.67
C PHE A 71 -8.92 9.29 -18.17
N LEU A 72 -9.85 8.76 -18.97
CA LEU A 72 -9.91 9.06 -20.40
C LEU A 72 -10.13 10.55 -20.67
N PHE A 73 -10.98 11.20 -19.88
CA PHE A 73 -11.21 12.64 -19.99
C PHE A 73 -9.97 13.47 -19.63
N ILE A 74 -9.29 13.12 -18.54
CA ILE A 74 -8.03 13.78 -18.14
C ILE A 74 -6.97 13.59 -19.24
N ASN A 75 -6.83 12.38 -19.78
CA ASN A 75 -5.87 12.08 -20.85
C ASN A 75 -6.18 12.87 -22.13
N ALA A 76 -7.46 12.97 -22.50
CA ALA A 76 -7.88 13.77 -23.65
C ALA A 76 -7.56 15.25 -23.46
N LYS A 77 -7.75 15.80 -22.25
CA LYS A 77 -7.34 17.17 -21.93
C LYS A 77 -5.83 17.33 -22.03
N ARG A 78 -5.05 16.46 -21.37
CA ARG A 78 -3.57 16.51 -21.41
C ARG A 78 -3.05 16.55 -22.85
N ARG A 79 -3.52 15.66 -23.72
CA ARG A 79 -3.14 15.64 -25.14
C ARG A 79 -3.44 16.96 -25.84
N LYS A 80 -4.58 17.59 -25.59
CA LYS A 80 -4.93 18.88 -26.20
C LYS A 80 -3.98 20.01 -25.77
N PHE A 81 -3.65 20.08 -24.48
CA PHE A 81 -2.72 21.10 -23.97
C PHE A 81 -1.29 20.83 -24.46
N GLU A 82 -0.87 19.56 -24.51
CA GLU A 82 0.42 19.14 -25.08
C GLU A 82 0.54 19.50 -26.56
N THR A 83 -0.48 19.24 -27.38
CA THR A 83 -0.48 19.65 -28.81
C THR A 83 -0.50 21.16 -29.02
N ALA A 84 -0.93 21.93 -28.00
CA ALA A 84 -0.97 23.38 -28.03
C ALA A 84 0.27 24.02 -27.37
N ASP A 85 1.25 23.22 -26.96
CA ASP A 85 2.45 23.64 -26.20
C ASP A 85 2.11 24.43 -24.92
N LEU A 86 0.97 24.09 -24.30
CA LEU A 86 0.47 24.74 -23.10
C LEU A 86 0.80 23.93 -21.84
N PRO A 87 1.06 24.60 -20.70
CA PRO A 87 1.47 23.94 -19.47
C PRO A 87 0.34 23.09 -18.86
N ILE A 88 0.70 21.90 -18.37
CA ILE A 88 -0.19 20.98 -17.65
C ILE A 88 0.18 21.00 -16.16
N ILE A 89 -0.74 21.47 -15.32
CA ILE A 89 -0.55 21.50 -13.85
C ILE A 89 -1.44 20.42 -13.23
N SER A 90 -0.83 19.52 -12.45
CA SER A 90 -1.55 18.53 -11.63
C SER A 90 -1.53 19.02 -10.18
N VAL A 91 -2.70 19.22 -9.59
CA VAL A 91 -2.83 19.60 -8.18
C VAL A 91 -3.38 18.40 -7.42
N ASP A 92 -2.63 17.92 -6.43
CA ASP A 92 -3.12 16.94 -5.47
C ASP A 92 -3.81 17.71 -4.33
N GLY A 93 -5.09 17.41 -4.08
CA GLY A 93 -5.84 17.98 -2.96
C GLY A 93 -5.54 17.22 -1.67
N ASN A 94 -5.20 17.95 -0.60
CA ASN A 94 -5.08 17.42 0.76
C ASN A 94 -6.41 16.94 1.33
#